data_AF-C7JJ01-F1
#
_entry.id   AF-C7JJ01-F1
#
_cell.length_a   1.000
_cell.length_b   1.000
_cell.length_c   1.000
_cell.angle_alpha   90.00
_cell.angle_beta   90.00
_cell.angle_gamma   90.00
#
_symmetry.space_group_name_H-M   'P 1'
#
loop_
_entity.id
_entity.type
_entity.pdbx_description
1 polymer ?
#
loop_
_entity_poly.entity_id
_entity_poly.type
_entity_poly.pdbx_seq_one_letter_code
_entity_poly.pdbx_strand_id
1 'polypeptide(L)'
;MAFIIDVFARVIVGWRVSSTAHTDFVLDALEQALCQRRPEGKVTHHSDRGCQYVSIRYTQRLAEAGLVASVGSVGDSYDNALAETINGLYKTELIYRQGPWKNREAVELATLKWVDWFNNRRLLSSIGNIPPAEAEARFYAQQKSHALAA
;
A
#
# COMPACT_ATOMS: atom_id res chain seq x y z
N MET A 1 4.79 -7.85 -8.32
CA MET A 1 4.40 -6.49 -7.90
C MET A 1 3.99 -6.57 -6.44
N ALA A 2 4.35 -5.57 -5.64
CA ALA A 2 3.85 -5.37 -4.27
C ALA A 2 3.22 -3.98 -4.13
N PHE A 3 2.20 -3.89 -3.29
CA PHE A 3 1.61 -2.65 -2.80
C PHE A 3 1.65 -2.64 -1.28
N ILE A 4 1.88 -1.47 -0.70
CA ILE A 4 1.65 -1.16 0.70
C ILE A 4 0.60 -0.08 0.76
N ILE A 5 -0.45 -0.35 1.52
CA ILE A 5 -1.64 0.46 1.59
C ILE A 5 -1.80 0.93 3.03
N ASP A 6 -2.01 2.21 3.22
CA ASP A 6 -2.52 2.74 4.47
C ASP A 6 -4.03 2.45 4.53
N VAL A 7 -4.43 1.60 5.47
CA VAL A 7 -5.80 1.08 5.57
C VAL A 7 -6.81 2.18 5.93
N PHE A 8 -6.39 3.23 6.64
CA PHE A 8 -7.30 4.26 7.13
C PHE A 8 -8.00 5.01 5.98
N ALA A 9 -7.22 5.57 5.06
CA ALA A 9 -7.72 6.32 3.92
C ALA A 9 -7.62 5.53 2.58
N ARG A 10 -7.11 4.30 2.63
CA ARG A 10 -6.85 3.42 1.48
C ARG A 10 -5.82 4.00 0.49
N VAL A 11 -4.89 4.81 0.98
CA VAL A 11 -3.83 5.40 0.16
C VAL A 11 -2.77 4.35 -0.11
N ILE A 12 -2.36 4.19 -1.37
CA ILE A 12 -1.18 3.39 -1.70
C ILE A 12 0.06 4.24 -1.37
N VAL A 13 0.85 3.80 -0.40
CA VAL A 13 1.99 4.56 0.16
C VAL A 13 3.34 3.97 -0.22
N GLY A 14 3.34 2.77 -0.80
CA GLY A 14 4.55 2.15 -1.34
C GLY A 14 4.20 1.11 -2.37
N TRP A 15 5.02 0.97 -3.40
CA TRP A 15 4.78 -0.03 -4.44
C TRP A 15 6.05 -0.42 -5.18
N ARG A 16 6.06 -1.62 -5.75
CA ARG A 16 7.18 -2.06 -6.59
C ARG A 16 6.73 -3.04 -7.65
N VAL A 17 7.20 -2.86 -8.88
CA VAL A 17 7.14 -3.87 -9.94
C VAL A 17 8.47 -4.59 -10.00
N SER A 18 8.43 -5.91 -10.17
CA SER A 18 9.62 -6.75 -10.28
C SER A 18 9.33 -7.88 -11.25
N SER A 19 10.34 -8.30 -12.00
CA SER A 19 10.33 -9.50 -12.85
C SER A 19 10.55 -10.79 -12.06
N THR A 20 11.03 -10.69 -10.82
CA THR A 20 11.37 -11.82 -9.95
C THR A 20 10.73 -11.68 -8.57
N ALA A 21 10.35 -12.79 -7.94
CA ALA A 21 9.67 -12.80 -6.65
C ALA A 21 10.63 -12.78 -5.43
N HIS A 22 11.79 -12.12 -5.52
CA HIS A 22 12.76 -12.02 -4.43
C HIS A 22 12.32 -11.06 -3.31
N THR A 23 12.74 -11.29 -2.07
CA THR A 23 12.37 -10.42 -0.92
C THR A 23 12.66 -8.94 -1.16
N ASP A 24 13.71 -8.61 -1.91
CA ASP A 24 14.14 -7.23 -2.13
C ASP A 24 13.05 -6.33 -2.74
N PHE A 25 12.18 -6.85 -3.62
CA PHE A 25 11.15 -5.99 -4.22
C PHE A 25 10.06 -5.59 -3.21
N VAL A 26 9.81 -6.43 -2.20
CA VAL A 26 8.85 -6.10 -1.13
C VAL A 26 9.47 -5.09 -0.16
N LEU A 27 10.78 -5.22 0.10
CA LEU A 27 11.53 -4.23 0.87
C LEU A 27 11.53 -2.86 0.19
N ASP A 28 11.72 -2.79 -1.14
CA ASP A 28 11.64 -1.52 -1.87
C ASP A 28 10.28 -0.82 -1.68
N ALA A 29 9.18 -1.58 -1.69
CA ALA A 29 7.86 -1.03 -1.42
C ALA A 29 7.73 -0.54 0.03
N LEU A 30 8.31 -1.28 0.99
CA LEU A 30 8.37 -0.91 2.41
C LEU A 30 9.16 0.39 2.64
N GLU A 31 10.31 0.54 2.01
CA GLU A 31 11.11 1.76 2.13
C GLU A 31 10.37 2.99 1.60
N GLN A 32 9.65 2.87 0.49
CA GLN A 32 8.80 3.95 -0.02
C GLN A 32 7.75 4.36 1.01
N ALA A 33 7.04 3.37 1.59
CA ALA A 33 6.01 3.60 2.60
C ALA A 33 6.59 4.26 3.86
N LEU A 34 7.73 3.78 4.35
CA LEU A 34 8.39 4.35 5.53
C LEU A 34 8.87 5.79 5.27
N CYS A 35 9.45 6.06 4.11
CA CYS A 35 9.88 7.39 3.71
C CYS A 35 8.71 8.38 3.64
N GLN A 36 7.59 7.94 3.05
CA GLN A 36 6.39 8.76 2.90
C GLN A 36 5.66 8.99 4.22
N ARG A 37 5.54 7.96 5.08
CA ARG A 37 4.67 7.99 6.26
C ARG A 37 5.35 8.42 7.54
N ARG A 38 6.65 8.14 7.70
CA ARG A 38 7.41 8.41 8.95
C ARG A 38 6.59 8.01 10.19
N PRO A 39 6.21 6.73 10.31
CA PRO A 39 5.22 6.30 11.30
C PRO A 39 5.66 6.67 12.72
N GLU A 40 4.75 7.28 13.48
CA GLU A 40 4.93 7.60 14.89
C GLU A 40 4.02 6.72 15.75
N GLY A 41 4.52 6.30 16.92
CA GLY A 41 3.77 5.42 17.82
C GLY A 41 3.67 3.98 17.32
N LYS A 42 2.63 3.27 17.78
CA LYS A 42 2.46 1.83 17.52
C LYS A 42 1.71 1.62 16.21
N VAL A 43 2.43 1.31 15.14
CA VAL A 43 1.87 0.98 13.82
C VAL A 43 1.99 -0.52 13.56
N THR A 44 0.89 -1.14 13.15
CA THR A 44 0.85 -2.56 12.76
C THR A 44 1.05 -2.69 11.26
N HIS A 45 2.01 -3.52 10.83
CA HIS A 45 2.17 -3.91 9.43
C HIS A 45 1.56 -5.30 9.23
N HIS A 46 0.47 -5.36 8.45
CA HIS A 46 -0.17 -6.62 8.09
C HIS A 46 0.36 -7.15 6.75
N SER A 47 0.72 -8.43 6.70
CA SER A 47 1.08 -9.13 5.47
C SER A 47 0.50 -10.53 5.41
N ASP A 48 0.40 -11.09 4.20
CA ASP A 48 0.13 -12.51 4.03
C ASP A 48 1.33 -13.38 4.49
N ARG A 49 1.18 -14.70 4.35
CA ARG A 49 2.22 -15.71 4.69
C ARG A 49 3.18 -16.02 3.53
N GLY A 50 3.23 -15.19 2.50
CA GLY A 50 4.16 -15.35 1.39
C GLY A 50 5.60 -15.42 1.89
N CYS A 51 6.42 -16.28 1.26
CA CYS A 51 7.79 -16.54 1.72
C CYS A 51 8.66 -15.27 1.79
N GLN A 52 8.34 -14.24 1.01
CA GLN A 52 9.01 -12.94 1.06
C GLN A 52 8.73 -12.19 2.37
N TYR A 53 7.47 -12.19 2.80
CA TYR A 53 6.99 -11.44 3.97
C TYR A 53 7.35 -12.08 5.31
N VAL A 54 7.56 -13.40 5.33
CA VAL A 54 8.05 -14.14 6.51
C VAL A 54 9.57 -14.27 6.56
N SER A 55 10.29 -13.73 5.57
CA SER A 55 11.76 -13.81 5.54
C SER A 55 12.38 -13.01 6.69
N ILE A 56 13.52 -13.50 7.21
CA ILE A 56 14.26 -12.88 8.32
C ILE A 56 14.56 -11.40 8.01
N ARG A 57 15.01 -11.11 6.79
CA ARG A 57 15.37 -9.75 6.38
C ARG A 57 14.16 -8.80 6.41
N TYR A 58 12.98 -9.27 6.01
CA TYR A 58 11.76 -8.46 6.02
C TYR A 58 11.28 -8.18 7.44
N THR A 59 11.21 -9.21 8.27
CA THR A 59 10.77 -9.08 9.67
C THR A 59 11.73 -8.26 10.52
N GLN A 60 13.05 -8.37 10.30
CA GLN A 60 14.04 -7.51 10.92
C GLN A 60 13.84 -6.04 10.54
N ARG A 61 13.64 -5.75 9.25
CA ARG A 61 13.46 -4.37 8.79
C ARG A 61 12.20 -3.71 9.36
N LEU A 62 11.12 -4.49 9.53
CA LEU A 62 9.90 -4.03 10.21
C LEU A 62 10.20 -3.64 11.68
N ALA A 63 10.93 -4.49 12.40
CA ALA A 63 11.31 -4.22 13.78
C ALA A 63 12.21 -2.98 13.91
N GLU A 64 13.16 -2.79 13.00
CA GLU A 64 14.02 -1.60 12.93
C GLU A 64 13.23 -0.30 12.67
N ALA A 65 12.13 -0.39 11.91
CA ALA A 65 11.20 0.71 11.71
C ALA A 65 10.21 0.92 12.87
N GLY A 66 10.27 0.13 13.94
CA GLY A 66 9.32 0.19 15.05
C GLY A 66 7.92 -0.33 14.70
N LEU A 67 7.77 -1.09 13.61
CA LEU A 67 6.50 -1.65 13.18
C LEU A 67 6.23 -2.98 13.87
N VAL A 68 4.98 -3.17 14.31
CA VAL A 68 4.51 -4.46 14.83
C VAL A 68 4.07 -5.31 13.65
N ALA A 69 4.83 -6.35 13.33
CA ALA A 69 4.43 -7.32 12.31
C ALA A 69 3.20 -8.11 12.78
N SER A 70 2.15 -8.10 11.96
CA SER A 70 0.99 -8.97 12.09
C SER A 70 0.90 -9.81 10.83
N VAL A 71 0.87 -11.12 10.99
CA VAL A 71 0.68 -12.06 9.88
C VAL A 71 -0.65 -12.74 10.13
N GLY A 72 -1.55 -12.73 9.14
CA GLY A 72 -2.91 -13.24 9.31
C GLY A 72 -2.96 -14.62 10.00
N SER A 73 -3.89 -14.76 10.95
CA SER A 73 -4.33 -16.09 11.41
C SER A 73 -5.11 -16.77 10.28
N VAL A 74 -5.24 -18.10 10.30
CA VAL A 74 -6.08 -18.79 9.31
C VAL A 74 -7.51 -18.27 9.46
N GLY A 75 -7.99 -17.51 8.47
CA GLY A 75 -9.35 -16.94 8.47
C GLY A 75 -9.48 -15.46 8.82
N ASP A 76 -8.39 -14.73 9.08
CA ASP A 76 -8.44 -13.27 9.27
C ASP A 76 -8.44 -12.56 7.91
N SER A 77 -9.63 -12.31 7.40
CA SER A 77 -9.88 -12.11 5.96
C SER A 77 -9.89 -10.65 5.51
N TYR A 78 -10.04 -9.68 6.41
CA TYR A 78 -10.36 -8.30 6.02
C TYR A 78 -9.17 -7.54 5.41
N ASP A 79 -8.00 -7.55 6.06
CA ASP A 79 -6.81 -6.86 5.53
C ASP A 79 -6.28 -7.56 4.27
N ASN A 80 -6.31 -8.90 4.26
CA ASN A 80 -5.99 -9.67 3.07
C ASN A 80 -6.96 -9.36 1.92
N ALA A 81 -8.26 -9.24 2.19
CA ALA A 81 -9.26 -8.89 1.17
C ALA A 81 -9.04 -7.48 0.59
N LEU A 82 -8.61 -6.50 1.39
CA LEU A 82 -8.26 -5.17 0.89
C LEU A 82 -7.07 -5.25 -0.07
N ALA A 83 -6.00 -5.93 0.33
CA ALA A 83 -4.81 -6.11 -0.50
C ALA A 83 -5.14 -6.88 -1.81
N GLU A 84 -5.91 -7.96 -1.71
CA GLU A 84 -6.37 -8.74 -2.86
C GLU A 84 -7.25 -7.92 -3.80
N THR A 85 -8.14 -7.09 -3.26
CA THR A 85 -8.99 -6.20 -4.06
C THR A 85 -8.15 -5.23 -4.88
N ILE A 86 -7.18 -4.56 -4.25
CA ILE A 86 -6.32 -3.59 -4.95
C ILE A 86 -5.45 -4.30 -6.00
N ASN A 87 -4.90 -5.47 -5.68
CA ASN A 87 -4.17 -6.29 -6.64
C ASN A 87 -5.03 -6.70 -7.84
N GLY A 88 -6.29 -7.09 -7.61
CA GLY A 88 -7.25 -7.46 -8.65
C GLY A 88 -7.61 -6.28 -9.56
N LEU A 89 -7.88 -5.11 -8.97
CA LEU A 89 -8.16 -3.87 -9.69
C LEU A 89 -6.98 -3.46 -10.57
N TYR A 90 -5.77 -3.44 -10.00
CA TYR A 90 -4.54 -3.13 -10.73
C TYR A 90 -4.35 -4.05 -11.95
N LYS A 91 -4.49 -5.37 -11.75
CA LYS A 91 -4.35 -6.33 -12.84
C LYS A 91 -5.38 -6.10 -13.94
N THR A 92 -6.64 -5.86 -13.56
CA THR A 92 -7.75 -5.70 -14.50
C THR A 92 -7.67 -4.38 -15.27
N GLU A 93 -7.47 -3.27 -14.56
CA GLU A 93 -7.58 -1.92 -15.13
C GLU A 93 -6.30 -1.47 -15.84
N LEU A 94 -5.14 -1.95 -15.39
CA LEU A 94 -3.84 -1.59 -15.97
C LEU A 94 -3.26 -2.75 -16.78
N ILE A 95 -2.92 -3.86 -16.12
CA ILE A 95 -2.07 -4.89 -16.73
C ILE A 95 -2.74 -5.56 -17.91
N TYR A 96 -3.98 -6.03 -17.76
CA TYR A 96 -4.71 -6.74 -18.81
C TYR A 96 -5.27 -5.78 -19.85
N ARG A 97 -5.70 -4.58 -19.43
CA ARG A 97 -6.31 -3.59 -20.32
C ARG A 97 -5.30 -2.93 -21.28
N GLN A 98 -4.09 -2.68 -20.82
CA GLN A 98 -3.06 -1.96 -21.59
C GLN A 98 -1.94 -2.87 -22.10
N GLY A 99 -1.97 -4.15 -21.77
CA GLY A 99 -1.07 -5.14 -22.32
C GLY A 99 -1.34 -5.42 -23.81
N PRO A 100 -0.41 -6.11 -24.51
CA PRO A 100 0.85 -6.66 -24.01
C PRO A 100 1.92 -5.59 -23.75
N TRP A 101 2.80 -5.86 -22.77
CA TRP A 101 3.84 -4.92 -22.32
C TRP A 101 5.20 -5.22 -22.97
N LYS A 102 5.90 -4.16 -23.39
CA LYS A 102 7.21 -4.29 -24.06
C LYS A 102 8.33 -4.74 -23.12
N ASN A 103 8.36 -4.16 -21.92
CA ASN A 103 9.38 -4.42 -20.91
C ASN A 103 8.88 -4.01 -19.52
N ARG A 104 9.68 -4.30 -18.49
CA ARG A 104 9.34 -4.00 -17.09
C ARG A 104 9.23 -2.50 -16.84
N GLU A 105 10.09 -1.71 -17.48
CA GLU A 105 10.13 -0.26 -17.32
C GLU A 105 8.83 0.40 -17.81
N ALA A 106 8.25 -0.12 -18.90
CA ALA A 106 6.94 0.32 -19.38
C ALA A 106 5.83 0.02 -18.37
N VAL A 107 5.89 -1.15 -17.71
CA VAL A 107 4.96 -1.50 -16.63
C VAL A 107 5.18 -0.56 -15.44
N GLU A 108 6.41 -0.32 -15.01
CA GLU A 108 6.74 0.58 -13.88
C GLU A 108 6.20 1.99 -14.10
N LEU A 109 6.40 2.56 -15.29
CA LEU A 109 5.85 3.89 -15.63
C LEU A 109 4.31 3.89 -15.62
N ALA A 110 3.69 2.82 -16.12
CA ALA A 110 2.25 2.69 -16.10
C ALA A 110 1.71 2.51 -14.67
N THR A 111 2.40 1.75 -13.82
CA THR A 111 2.08 1.58 -12.40
C THR A 111 2.17 2.91 -11.67
N LEU A 112 3.22 3.70 -11.89
CA LEU A 112 3.35 5.04 -11.32
C LEU A 112 2.12 5.90 -11.63
N LYS A 113 1.72 5.93 -12.92
CA LYS A 113 0.53 6.69 -13.37
C LYS A 113 -0.76 6.14 -12.77
N TRP A 114 -0.89 4.82 -12.66
CA TRP A 114 -2.08 4.18 -12.10
C TRP A 114 -2.19 4.45 -10.59
N VAL A 115 -1.08 4.39 -9.85
CA VAL A 115 -1.03 4.71 -8.41
C VAL A 115 -1.36 6.18 -8.16
N ASP A 116 -0.81 7.11 -8.96
CA ASP A 116 -1.19 8.53 -8.90
C ASP A 116 -2.70 8.71 -9.11
N TRP A 117 -3.24 8.12 -10.17
CA TRP A 117 -4.68 8.18 -10.43
C TRP A 117 -5.51 7.54 -9.31
N PHE A 118 -5.08 6.40 -8.79
CA PHE A 118 -5.76 5.70 -7.70
C PHE A 118 -5.83 6.58 -6.45
N ASN A 119 -4.71 7.18 -6.04
CA ASN A 119 -4.66 7.99 -4.83
C ASN A 119 -5.36 9.34 -4.98
N ASN A 120 -5.23 9.99 -6.15
CA ASN A 120 -5.61 11.39 -6.32
C ASN A 120 -6.93 11.60 -7.08
N ARG A 121 -7.47 10.58 -7.75
CA ARG A 121 -8.65 10.74 -8.62
C ARG A 121 -9.69 9.63 -8.49
N ARG A 122 -9.33 8.42 -8.05
CA ARG A 122 -10.27 7.31 -7.94
C ARG A 122 -11.25 7.53 -6.79
N LEU A 123 -12.54 7.55 -7.10
CA LEU A 123 -13.58 7.63 -6.07
C LEU A 123 -13.81 6.23 -5.46
N LEU A 124 -13.80 6.17 -4.14
CA LEU A 124 -14.05 4.93 -3.39
C LEU A 124 -15.26 5.11 -2.47
N SER A 125 -16.30 4.30 -2.68
CA SER A 125 -17.53 4.37 -1.89
C SER A 125 -17.29 4.12 -0.40
N SER A 126 -16.33 3.26 -0.07
CA SER A 126 -15.92 2.92 1.30
C SER A 126 -15.39 4.10 2.12
N ILE A 127 -14.96 5.18 1.47
CA ILE A 127 -14.44 6.40 2.13
C ILE A 127 -15.29 7.63 1.76
N GLY A 128 -16.54 7.42 1.33
CA GLY A 128 -17.49 8.51 1.05
C GLY A 128 -17.47 9.04 -0.38
N ASN A 129 -17.07 8.23 -1.36
CA ASN A 129 -16.99 8.61 -2.78
C ASN A 129 -16.05 9.79 -3.06
N ILE A 130 -14.90 9.82 -2.38
CA ILE A 130 -13.82 10.78 -2.60
C ILE A 130 -12.49 10.04 -2.87
N PRO A 131 -11.48 10.71 -3.44
CA PRO A 131 -10.14 10.15 -3.58
C PRO A 131 -9.49 9.80 -2.24
N PRO A 132 -8.67 8.72 -2.17
CA PRO A 132 -7.89 8.37 -0.98
C PRO A 132 -7.10 9.53 -0.37
N ALA A 133 -6.37 10.28 -1.20
CA ALA A 133 -5.57 11.41 -0.75
C ALA A 133 -6.44 12.55 -0.17
N GLU A 134 -7.66 12.73 -0.70
CA GLU A 134 -8.60 13.71 -0.17
C GLU A 134 -9.20 13.27 1.17
N ALA A 135 -9.57 11.99 1.31
CA ALA A 135 -10.05 11.44 2.57
C ALA A 135 -9.01 11.60 3.69
N GLU A 136 -7.75 11.31 3.39
CA GLU A 136 -6.62 11.52 4.29
C GLU A 136 -6.45 12.99 4.68
N ALA A 137 -6.41 13.89 3.69
CA ALA A 137 -6.24 15.32 3.95
C ALA A 137 -7.37 15.90 4.83
N ARG A 138 -8.61 15.46 4.61
CA ARG A 138 -9.77 15.86 5.42
C ARG A 138 -9.61 15.43 6.88
N PHE A 139 -9.14 14.21 7.13
CA PHE A 139 -8.92 13.72 8.49
C PHE A 139 -7.89 14.55 9.25
N TYR A 140 -6.72 14.80 8.65
CA TYR A 140 -5.67 15.59 9.29
C TYR A 140 -6.09 17.07 9.49
N ALA A 141 -6.84 17.64 8.55
CA ALA A 141 -7.40 18.97 8.71
C ALA A 141 -8.37 19.06 9.91
N GLN A 142 -9.23 18.04 10.08
CA GLN A 142 -10.14 17.95 11.22
C GLN A 142 -9.38 17.79 12.54
N GLN A 143 -8.43 16.86 12.64
CA GLN A 143 -7.61 16.71 13.86
C GLN A 143 -6.91 18.01 14.25
N LYS A 144 -6.32 18.71 13.27
CA LYS A 144 -5.65 19.99 13.52
C LYS A 144 -6.63 21.04 14.04
N SER A 145 -7.83 21.13 13.47
CA SER A 145 -8.85 22.06 13.97
C SER A 145 -9.29 21.77 15.42
N HIS A 146 -9.45 20.49 15.77
CA HIS A 146 -9.79 20.10 17.14
C HIS A 146 -8.66 20.38 18.13
N ALA A 147 -7.41 20.16 17.74
CA ALA A 147 -6.25 20.49 18.57
C ALA A 147 -6.06 22.00 18.78
N LEU A 148 -6.45 22.84 17.81
CA LEU A 148 -6.41 24.31 17.94
C LEU A 148 -7.58 24.86 18.78
N ALA A 149 -8.66 24.10 18.94
CA ALA A 149 -9.85 24.52 19.69
C ALA A 149 -9.86 24.05 21.16
N ALA A 150 -8.87 23.24 21.57
CA ALA A 150 -8.69 22.71 22.91
C ALA A 150 -7.58 23.48 23.66
#